data_AF-A0A644ZY50-F1
#
_entry.id   AF-A0A644ZY50-F1
#
_cell.length_a   1.000
_cell.length_b   1.000
_cell.length_c   1.000
_cell.angle_alpha   90.00
_cell.angle_beta   90.00
_cell.angle_gamma   90.00
#
_symmetry.space_group_name_H-M   'P 1'
#
loop_
_entity.id
_entity.type
_entity.pdbx_description
1 polymer ?
#
loop_
_entity_poly.entity_id
_entity_poly.type
_entity_poly.pdbx_seq_one_letter_code
_entity_poly.pdbx_strand_id
1 'polypeptide(L)'
;MYGWKGDQQTVAAVIKPKDLDKNVNVEELASYAQSAAGLAAAVRVGGTLDLLQRLIAAGYPVIIERDFTLEKSFWPGDDRWSSHFVLITGYDQSAGTLTTQDAYYGPDVEVDAEQLVRSWKAFNYVYMVLYPTADAGKVAALLGDGWSEEKAYQTAVTTALQQTQADRTDLYAWFNLGSCYVGLGQYESAWLAFNEARKIGLPQRMLRYQFGPFEAAYASGRAQDLQELVNYAMKTTPNSEEALFWQGKLYLMEKQPAFARKSFLEALSARPGYAQAQSALNSLQ
;
A
#
# COMPACT_ATOMS: atom_id res chain seq x y z
N MET A 1 -22.21 10.44 -4.56
CA MET A 1 -22.00 9.33 -5.51
C MET A 1 -22.83 8.09 -5.16
N TYR A 2 -22.85 7.59 -3.91
CA TYR A 2 -23.66 6.39 -3.54
C TYR A 2 -24.60 6.56 -2.33
N GLY A 3 -24.91 7.79 -1.92
CA GLY A 3 -25.82 8.05 -0.80
C GLY A 3 -25.25 7.78 0.60
N TRP A 4 -24.01 7.30 0.72
CA TRP A 4 -23.28 7.15 1.98
C TRP A 4 -23.18 8.49 2.74
N LYS A 5 -23.29 8.43 4.06
CA LYS A 5 -23.42 9.61 4.95
C LYS A 5 -22.29 9.77 5.96
N GLY A 6 -21.30 8.87 5.96
CA GLY A 6 -20.15 8.98 6.84
C GLY A 6 -19.10 9.96 6.31
N ASP A 7 -18.02 10.06 7.06
CA ASP A 7 -16.83 10.86 6.76
C ASP A 7 -15.55 10.08 7.12
N GLN A 8 -14.39 10.72 7.01
CA GLN A 8 -13.13 10.10 7.37
C GLN A 8 -13.08 9.65 8.84
N GLN A 9 -13.71 10.38 9.76
CA GLN A 9 -13.74 10.00 11.18
C GLN A 9 -14.53 8.72 11.40
N THR A 10 -15.63 8.56 10.66
CA THR A 10 -16.44 7.34 10.64
C THR A 10 -15.61 6.12 10.21
N VAL A 11 -14.79 6.29 9.16
CA VAL A 11 -13.89 5.24 8.67
C VAL A 11 -12.79 4.96 9.69
N ALA A 12 -12.12 6.00 10.20
CA ALA A 12 -11.01 5.90 11.14
C ALA A 12 -11.41 5.23 12.46
N ALA A 13 -12.64 5.42 12.95
CA ALA A 13 -13.13 4.76 14.14
C ALA A 13 -13.14 3.22 14.05
N VAL A 14 -13.18 2.68 12.83
CA VAL A 14 -13.16 1.23 12.57
C VAL A 14 -11.76 0.74 12.27
N ILE A 15 -11.04 1.42 11.37
CA ILE A 15 -9.74 0.94 10.86
C ILE A 15 -8.53 1.46 11.64
N LYS A 16 -8.71 2.47 12.51
CA LYS A 16 -7.67 2.98 13.42
C LYS A 16 -8.15 2.88 14.87
N PRO A 17 -8.32 1.66 15.43
CA PRO A 17 -8.86 1.49 16.78
C PRO A 17 -7.97 2.04 17.89
N LYS A 18 -6.71 2.41 17.59
CA LYS A 18 -5.79 3.06 18.51
C LYS A 18 -5.13 4.27 17.84
N ASP A 19 -4.99 5.38 18.57
CA ASP A 19 -4.31 6.60 18.09
C ASP A 19 -2.83 6.40 17.71
N LEU A 20 -2.24 5.32 18.22
CA LEU A 20 -0.87 4.91 17.93
C LEU A 20 -0.74 4.13 16.63
N ASP A 21 -1.84 3.63 16.06
CA ASP A 21 -1.85 3.04 14.73
C ASP A 21 -1.63 4.15 13.70
N LYS A 22 -0.45 4.14 13.07
CA LYS A 22 -0.01 5.19 12.14
C LYS A 22 -0.22 4.79 10.69
N ASN A 23 -0.73 3.59 10.42
CA ASN A 23 -0.86 3.08 9.08
C ASN A 23 -2.31 2.62 8.81
N VAL A 24 -2.70 2.69 7.54
CA VAL A 24 -3.90 2.03 7.02
C VAL A 24 -3.49 1.46 5.68
N ASN A 25 -3.73 0.18 5.46
CA ASN A 25 -3.50 -0.45 4.17
C ASN A 25 -4.75 -0.34 3.28
N VAL A 26 -4.54 -0.39 1.97
CA VAL A 26 -5.64 -0.33 0.99
C VAL A 26 -6.63 -1.50 1.15
N GLU A 27 -6.18 -2.67 1.61
CA GLU A 27 -7.02 -3.82 1.89
C GLU A 27 -7.97 -3.57 3.08
N GLU A 28 -7.54 -2.77 4.06
CA GLU A 28 -8.40 -2.37 5.18
C GLU A 28 -9.50 -1.43 4.72
N LEU A 29 -9.18 -0.49 3.82
CA LEU A 29 -10.16 0.38 3.18
C LEU A 29 -11.15 -0.44 2.34
N ALA A 30 -10.66 -1.43 1.58
CA ALA A 30 -11.51 -2.33 0.80
C ALA A 30 -12.44 -3.16 1.70
N SER A 31 -11.92 -3.68 2.82
CA SER A 31 -12.71 -4.43 3.81
C SER A 31 -13.78 -3.56 4.46
N TYR A 32 -13.44 -2.31 4.80
CA TYR A 32 -14.40 -1.34 5.33
C TYR A 32 -15.51 -1.02 4.30
N ALA A 33 -15.14 -0.79 3.03
CA ALA A 33 -16.11 -0.51 1.97
C ALA A 33 -17.14 -1.65 1.84
N GLN A 34 -16.68 -2.90 1.93
CA GLN A 34 -17.53 -4.09 1.84
C GLN A 34 -18.41 -4.28 3.08
N SER A 35 -17.82 -4.20 4.28
CA SER A 35 -18.51 -4.56 5.52
C SER A 35 -19.40 -3.44 6.08
N ALA A 36 -18.97 -2.18 5.95
CA ALA A 36 -19.63 -1.05 6.59
C ALA A 36 -20.36 -0.13 5.60
N ALA A 37 -19.85 0.03 4.37
CA ALA A 37 -20.45 0.91 3.38
C ALA A 37 -21.38 0.20 2.38
N GLY A 38 -21.40 -1.14 2.37
CA GLY A 38 -22.23 -1.93 1.44
C GLY A 38 -21.79 -1.80 -0.02
N LEU A 39 -20.53 -1.46 -0.25
CA LEU A 39 -19.93 -1.31 -1.58
C LEU A 39 -18.92 -2.43 -1.84
N ALA A 40 -18.87 -2.93 -3.07
CA ALA A 40 -17.75 -3.74 -3.50
C ALA A 40 -16.53 -2.84 -3.78
N ALA A 41 -15.35 -3.43 -3.62
CA ALA A 41 -14.07 -2.77 -3.86
C ALA A 41 -13.15 -3.73 -4.64
N ALA A 42 -12.51 -3.23 -5.69
CA ALA A 42 -11.46 -3.97 -6.41
C ALA A 42 -10.16 -3.17 -6.31
N VAL A 43 -9.14 -3.78 -5.71
CA VAL A 43 -7.81 -3.20 -5.51
C VAL A 43 -6.84 -3.80 -6.52
N ARG A 44 -6.14 -2.97 -7.28
CA ARG A 44 -5.17 -3.40 -8.28
C ARG A 44 -3.97 -2.45 -8.29
N VAL A 45 -2.90 -2.85 -8.96
CA VAL A 45 -1.68 -2.04 -9.17
C VAL A 45 -1.48 -1.74 -10.65
N GLY A 46 -0.51 -0.88 -10.97
CA GLY A 46 -0.19 -0.53 -12.36
C GLY A 46 -1.30 0.27 -13.05
N GLY A 47 -2.08 1.03 -12.29
CA GLY A 47 -3.09 1.92 -12.86
C GLY A 47 -2.48 2.99 -13.76
N THR A 48 -3.30 3.52 -14.68
CA THR A 48 -2.90 4.60 -15.59
C THR A 48 -3.89 5.76 -15.49
N LEU A 49 -3.46 6.97 -15.86
CA LEU A 49 -4.35 8.13 -15.88
C LEU A 49 -5.59 7.89 -16.77
N ASP A 50 -5.41 7.25 -17.93
CA ASP A 50 -6.51 6.86 -18.82
C ASP A 50 -7.51 5.91 -18.14
N LEU A 51 -7.02 4.92 -17.38
CA LEU A 51 -7.89 4.02 -16.62
C LEU A 51 -8.67 4.77 -15.55
N LEU A 52 -8.02 5.66 -14.80
CA LEU A 52 -8.68 6.49 -13.80
C LEU A 52 -9.80 7.34 -14.44
N GLN A 53 -9.49 8.02 -15.54
CA GLN A 53 -10.46 8.85 -16.27
C GLN A 53 -11.64 8.02 -16.81
N ARG A 54 -11.38 6.83 -17.38
CA ARG A 54 -12.45 5.92 -17.83
C ARG A 54 -13.36 5.47 -16.69
N LEU A 55 -12.81 5.16 -15.51
CA LEU A 55 -13.61 4.75 -14.35
C LEU A 55 -14.47 5.91 -13.84
N ILE A 56 -13.88 7.11 -13.72
CA ILE A 56 -14.58 8.31 -13.29
C ILE A 56 -15.69 8.70 -14.28
N ALA A 57 -15.40 8.66 -15.58
CA ALA A 57 -16.39 8.92 -16.64
C ALA A 57 -17.57 7.93 -16.60
N ALA A 58 -17.33 6.70 -16.16
CA ALA A 58 -18.36 5.68 -15.95
C ALA A 58 -19.09 5.80 -14.60
N GLY A 59 -18.76 6.79 -13.77
CA GLY A 59 -19.41 7.04 -12.48
C GLY A 59 -18.86 6.21 -11.32
N TYR A 60 -17.66 5.63 -11.45
CA TYR A 60 -16.99 4.90 -10.38
C TYR A 60 -15.83 5.72 -9.82
N PRO A 61 -15.90 6.17 -8.56
CA PRO A 61 -14.81 6.89 -7.95
C PRO A 61 -13.67 5.94 -7.62
N VAL A 62 -12.45 6.48 -7.60
CA VAL A 62 -11.24 5.70 -7.41
C VAL A 62 -10.42 6.28 -6.27
N ILE A 63 -10.06 5.45 -5.31
CA ILE A 63 -9.09 5.79 -4.27
C ILE A 63 -7.71 5.37 -4.75
N ILE A 64 -6.71 6.23 -4.60
CA ILE A 64 -5.31 5.89 -4.82
C ILE A 64 -4.48 6.21 -3.59
N GLU A 65 -3.32 5.58 -3.48
CA GLU A 65 -2.29 5.91 -2.50
C GLU A 65 -1.14 6.63 -3.19
N ARG A 66 -0.66 7.72 -2.62
CA ARG A 66 0.43 8.53 -3.19
C ARG A 66 1.37 8.98 -2.10
N ASP A 67 2.59 9.39 -2.47
CA ASP A 67 3.42 10.08 -1.52
C ASP A 67 2.95 11.52 -1.28
N PHE A 68 3.24 12.00 -0.08
CA PHE A 68 3.12 13.39 0.30
C PHE A 68 4.23 13.77 1.27
N THR A 69 4.47 15.08 1.38
CA THR A 69 5.45 15.64 2.32
C THR A 69 4.73 16.18 3.55
N LEU A 70 5.08 15.67 4.73
CA LEU A 70 4.61 16.19 6.01
C LEU A 70 5.10 17.62 6.23
N GLU A 71 4.27 18.47 6.83
CA GLU A 71 4.65 19.85 7.13
C GLU A 71 5.76 19.93 8.18
N LYS A 72 5.76 19.00 9.14
CA LYS A 72 6.65 19.00 10.30
C LYS A 72 7.55 17.77 10.31
N SER A 73 8.80 17.98 10.69
CA SER A 73 9.72 16.90 11.05
C SER A 73 9.40 16.40 12.45
N PHE A 74 9.47 15.08 12.65
CA PHE A 74 9.25 14.40 13.92
C PHE A 74 10.55 14.04 14.63
N TRP A 75 11.68 14.05 13.92
CA TRP A 75 13.03 13.85 14.47
C TRP A 75 14.09 14.61 13.65
N PRO A 76 15.31 14.82 14.18
CA PRO A 76 16.40 15.41 13.41
C PRO A 76 16.77 14.57 12.18
N GLY A 77 16.77 15.18 10.98
CA GLY A 77 17.07 14.50 9.73
C GLY A 77 15.90 13.70 9.13
N ASP A 78 14.68 13.94 9.62
CA ASP A 78 13.44 13.39 9.05
C ASP A 78 13.21 13.90 7.62
N ASP A 79 13.07 12.96 6.67
CA ASP A 79 12.80 13.25 5.25
C ASP A 79 11.37 13.72 4.97
N ARG A 80 10.48 13.66 5.97
CA ARG A 80 9.06 14.04 5.93
C ARG A 80 8.23 13.29 4.89
N TRP A 81 8.76 12.24 4.27
CA TRP A 81 8.04 11.43 3.31
C TRP A 81 6.99 10.58 4.02
N SER A 82 5.78 10.52 3.47
CA SER A 82 4.67 9.73 4.01
C SER A 82 3.69 9.30 2.91
N SER A 83 2.92 8.25 3.20
CA SER A 83 1.74 7.86 2.43
C SER A 83 0.55 8.78 2.68
N HIS A 84 -0.28 8.96 1.65
CA HIS A 84 -1.59 9.61 1.73
C HIS A 84 -2.58 9.00 0.73
N PHE A 85 -3.81 8.72 1.19
CA PHE A 85 -4.90 8.31 0.31
C PHE A 85 -5.69 9.52 -0.18
N VAL A 86 -6.00 9.53 -1.47
CA VAL A 86 -6.89 10.52 -2.08
C VAL A 86 -8.00 9.81 -2.87
N LEU A 87 -9.22 10.33 -2.74
CA LEU A 87 -10.37 9.86 -3.51
C LEU A 87 -10.55 10.75 -4.73
N ILE A 88 -10.44 10.20 -5.93
CA ILE A 88 -10.61 10.92 -7.18
C ILE A 88 -12.06 10.80 -7.65
N THR A 89 -12.72 11.93 -7.88
CA THR A 89 -14.15 12.01 -8.21
C THR A 89 -14.45 12.74 -9.52
N GLY A 90 -13.47 13.38 -10.14
CA GLY A 90 -13.64 14.16 -11.36
C GLY A 90 -12.32 14.36 -12.09
N TYR A 91 -12.41 14.81 -13.35
CA TYR A 91 -11.26 15.25 -14.13
C TYR A 91 -11.67 16.31 -15.15
N ASP A 92 -10.75 17.21 -15.50
CA ASP A 92 -10.86 18.09 -16.66
C ASP A 92 -9.70 17.79 -17.60
N GLN A 93 -10.02 17.16 -18.74
CA GLN A 93 -9.03 16.78 -19.73
C GLN A 93 -8.39 18.00 -20.42
N SER A 94 -9.12 19.10 -20.56
CA SER A 94 -8.62 20.32 -21.20
C SER A 94 -7.68 21.10 -20.29
N ALA A 95 -7.95 21.09 -18.98
CA ALA A 95 -7.11 21.73 -17.98
C ALA A 95 -5.97 20.83 -17.48
N GLY A 96 -6.04 19.52 -17.75
CA GLY A 96 -5.04 18.55 -17.26
C GLY A 96 -5.15 18.29 -15.75
N THR A 97 -6.34 18.42 -15.17
CA THR A 97 -6.57 18.34 -13.73
C THR A 97 -7.45 17.17 -13.32
N LEU A 98 -7.32 16.75 -12.06
CA LEU A 98 -8.18 15.79 -11.38
C LEU A 98 -8.85 16.48 -10.18
N THR A 99 -10.11 16.17 -9.91
CA THR A 99 -10.81 16.60 -8.69
C THR A 99 -10.70 15.52 -7.64
N THR A 100 -10.19 15.88 -6.46
CA THR A 100 -9.92 14.96 -5.35
C THR A 100 -10.67 15.35 -4.08
N GLN A 101 -11.04 14.35 -3.28
CA GLN A 101 -11.49 14.51 -1.90
C GLN A 101 -10.34 14.07 -1.01
N ASP A 102 -9.82 15.02 -0.23
CA ASP A 102 -8.58 14.85 0.51
C ASP A 102 -8.84 15.03 2.01
N ALA A 103 -8.45 14.04 2.79
CA ALA A 103 -8.57 14.03 4.24
C ALA A 103 -7.81 15.18 4.94
N TYR A 104 -6.74 15.67 4.31
CA TYR A 104 -5.86 16.70 4.82
C TYR A 104 -6.20 18.08 4.25
N TYR A 105 -6.44 18.16 2.94
CA TYR A 105 -6.67 19.43 2.22
C TYR A 105 -8.15 19.79 2.04
N GLY A 106 -9.07 18.87 2.28
CA GLY A 106 -10.52 19.09 2.20
C GLY A 106 -11.17 18.56 0.91
N PRO A 107 -12.46 18.89 0.69
CA PRO A 107 -13.21 18.42 -0.45
C PRO A 107 -12.87 19.19 -1.74
N ASP A 108 -13.13 18.55 -2.89
CA ASP A 108 -13.07 19.14 -4.23
C ASP A 108 -11.76 19.87 -4.57
N VAL A 109 -10.63 19.34 -4.11
CA VAL A 109 -9.29 19.87 -4.40
C VAL A 109 -8.89 19.50 -5.82
N GLU A 110 -8.68 20.50 -6.66
CA GLU A 110 -8.11 20.32 -8.00
C GLU A 110 -6.60 20.09 -7.92
N VAL A 111 -6.11 19.05 -8.59
CA VAL A 111 -4.69 18.70 -8.64
C VAL A 111 -4.24 18.49 -10.08
N ASP A 112 -3.01 18.89 -10.37
CA ASP A 112 -2.35 18.58 -11.65
C ASP A 112 -2.23 17.05 -11.84
N ALA A 113 -2.72 16.55 -12.96
CA ALA A 113 -2.78 15.10 -13.20
C ALA A 113 -1.38 14.49 -13.31
N GLU A 114 -0.43 15.16 -13.96
CA GLU A 114 0.93 14.64 -14.09
C GLU A 114 1.66 14.57 -12.75
N GLN A 115 1.51 15.60 -11.92
CA GLN A 115 2.07 15.63 -10.58
C GLN A 115 1.48 14.54 -9.70
N LEU A 116 0.17 14.30 -9.80
CA LEU A 116 -0.47 13.19 -9.11
C LEU A 116 0.11 11.85 -9.59
N VAL A 117 0.26 11.62 -10.91
CA VAL A 117 0.88 10.38 -11.44
C VAL A 117 2.33 10.21 -10.94
N ARG A 118 3.11 11.29 -10.86
CA ARG A 118 4.47 11.25 -10.30
C ARG A 118 4.47 10.78 -8.84
N SER A 119 3.55 11.29 -8.02
CA SER A 119 3.45 10.90 -6.61
C SER A 119 2.82 9.51 -6.38
N TRP A 120 1.90 9.11 -7.27
CA TRP A 120 1.23 7.82 -7.26
C TRP A 120 2.19 6.66 -7.55
N LYS A 121 3.25 6.94 -8.31
CA LYS A 121 4.33 5.98 -8.60
C LYS A 121 4.95 5.41 -7.33
N ALA A 122 5.04 6.18 -6.25
CA ALA A 122 5.66 5.73 -5.00
C ALA A 122 4.95 4.52 -4.37
N PHE A 123 3.71 4.24 -4.77
CA PHE A 123 2.85 3.16 -4.27
C PHE A 123 2.38 2.25 -5.41
N ASN A 124 3.27 1.98 -6.38
CA ASN A 124 3.02 1.03 -7.46
C ASN A 124 1.76 1.29 -8.29
N TYR A 125 1.38 2.56 -8.40
CA TYR A 125 0.14 2.95 -9.06
C TYR A 125 -1.08 2.17 -8.55
N VAL A 126 -1.13 1.93 -7.23
CA VAL A 126 -2.24 1.22 -6.58
C VAL A 126 -3.53 2.02 -6.67
N TYR A 127 -4.61 1.37 -7.06
CA TYR A 127 -5.94 1.96 -7.08
C TYR A 127 -6.97 1.01 -6.53
N MET A 128 -7.99 1.59 -5.90
CA MET A 128 -9.18 0.91 -5.43
C MET A 128 -10.40 1.56 -6.05
N VAL A 129 -11.08 0.84 -6.93
CA VAL A 129 -12.37 1.28 -7.46
C VAL A 129 -13.49 0.84 -6.52
N LEU A 130 -14.36 1.77 -6.14
CA LEU A 130 -15.55 1.51 -5.34
C LEU A 130 -16.78 1.42 -6.25
N TYR A 131 -17.62 0.41 -6.05
CA TYR A 131 -18.80 0.20 -6.90
C TYR A 131 -19.92 -0.57 -6.18
N PRO A 132 -21.19 -0.39 -6.55
CA PRO A 132 -22.27 -1.26 -6.10
C PRO A 132 -22.02 -2.71 -6.55
N THR A 133 -22.30 -3.71 -5.71
CA THR A 133 -22.06 -5.13 -6.05
C THR A 133 -22.70 -5.55 -7.38
N ALA A 134 -23.86 -4.98 -7.73
CA ALA A 134 -24.55 -5.24 -8.99
C ALA A 134 -23.78 -4.77 -10.24
N ASP A 135 -22.83 -3.85 -10.09
CA ASP A 135 -22.04 -3.28 -11.18
C ASP A 135 -20.70 -4.02 -11.42
N ALA A 136 -20.45 -5.13 -10.72
CA ALA A 136 -19.19 -5.89 -10.86
C ALA A 136 -18.83 -6.21 -12.31
N GLY A 137 -19.80 -6.62 -13.13
CA GLY A 137 -19.56 -6.90 -14.55
C GLY A 137 -19.18 -5.67 -15.38
N LYS A 138 -19.73 -4.49 -15.05
CA LYS A 138 -19.40 -3.23 -15.73
C LYS A 138 -17.98 -2.78 -15.36
N VAL A 139 -17.62 -2.86 -14.08
CA VAL A 139 -16.27 -2.53 -13.61
C VAL A 139 -15.24 -3.50 -14.18
N ALA A 140 -15.53 -4.80 -14.21
CA ALA A 140 -14.67 -5.79 -14.86
C ALA A 140 -14.43 -5.46 -16.35
N ALA A 141 -15.47 -5.04 -17.08
CA ALA A 141 -15.33 -4.63 -18.47
C ALA A 141 -14.45 -3.37 -18.65
N LEU A 142 -14.50 -2.41 -17.71
CA LEU A 142 -13.64 -1.22 -17.73
C LEU A 142 -12.17 -1.55 -17.44
N LEU A 143 -11.93 -2.47 -16.50
CA LEU A 143 -10.59 -2.93 -16.12
C LEU A 143 -9.96 -3.87 -17.16
N GLY A 144 -10.78 -4.57 -17.96
CA GLY A 144 -10.32 -5.54 -18.94
C GLY A 144 -9.47 -6.64 -18.29
N ASP A 145 -8.29 -6.92 -18.86
CA ASP A 145 -7.35 -7.89 -18.29
C ASP A 145 -6.92 -7.52 -16.86
N GLY A 146 -6.89 -6.24 -16.52
CA GLY A 146 -6.60 -5.75 -15.16
C GLY A 146 -7.65 -6.14 -14.12
N TRP A 147 -8.77 -6.74 -14.52
CA TRP A 147 -9.69 -7.37 -13.59
C TRP A 147 -9.05 -8.56 -12.87
N SER A 148 -8.16 -9.31 -13.53
CA SER A 148 -7.36 -10.34 -12.87
C SER A 148 -6.17 -9.71 -12.15
N GLU A 149 -5.98 -10.05 -10.87
CA GLU A 149 -4.84 -9.59 -10.07
C GLU A 149 -3.51 -10.04 -10.67
N GLU A 150 -3.44 -11.32 -11.08
CA GLU A 150 -2.26 -11.87 -11.73
C GLU A 150 -1.90 -11.09 -13.00
N LYS A 151 -2.90 -10.77 -13.83
CA LYS A 151 -2.71 -9.99 -15.05
C LYS A 151 -2.30 -8.54 -14.76
N ALA A 152 -2.93 -7.90 -13.77
CA ALA A 152 -2.55 -6.57 -13.33
C ALA A 152 -1.07 -6.53 -12.89
N TYR A 153 -0.62 -7.51 -12.10
CA TYR A 153 0.79 -7.62 -11.72
C TYR A 153 1.70 -7.91 -12.92
N GLN A 154 1.33 -8.79 -13.85
CA GLN A 154 2.12 -9.06 -15.06
C GLN A 154 2.31 -7.80 -15.91
N THR A 155 1.25 -7.00 -16.09
CA THR A 155 1.33 -5.71 -16.78
C THR A 155 2.21 -4.73 -16.00
N ALA A 156 2.03 -4.62 -14.69
CA ALA A 156 2.81 -3.72 -13.84
C ALA A 156 4.31 -4.08 -13.81
N VAL A 157 4.68 -5.37 -13.83
CA VAL A 157 6.07 -5.83 -14.01
C VAL A 157 6.65 -5.28 -15.32
N THR A 158 5.89 -5.39 -16.42
CA THR A 158 6.36 -4.92 -17.73
C THR A 158 6.65 -3.42 -17.69
N THR A 159 5.74 -2.63 -17.13
CA THR A 159 5.90 -1.18 -16.97
C THR A 159 7.07 -0.83 -16.04
N ALA A 160 7.16 -1.44 -14.87
CA ALA A 160 8.22 -1.18 -13.90
C ALA A 160 9.60 -1.54 -14.48
N LEU A 161 9.71 -2.67 -15.18
CA LEU A 161 10.95 -3.09 -15.84
C LEU A 161 11.38 -2.06 -16.90
N GLN A 162 10.46 -1.58 -17.74
CA GLN A 162 10.76 -0.51 -18.71
C GLN A 162 11.26 0.76 -18.01
N GLN A 163 10.64 1.14 -16.89
CA GLN A 163 11.06 2.30 -16.10
C GLN A 163 12.48 2.12 -15.53
N THR A 164 12.80 0.96 -14.97
CA THR A 164 14.16 0.67 -14.46
C THR A 164 15.23 0.65 -15.56
N GLN A 165 14.85 0.32 -16.79
CA GLN A 165 15.76 0.34 -17.95
C GLN A 165 15.97 1.77 -18.47
N ALA A 166 14.92 2.58 -18.46
CA ALA A 166 14.96 3.98 -18.87
C ALA A 166 15.74 4.84 -17.87
N ASP A 167 15.55 4.60 -16.57
CA ASP A 167 16.28 5.25 -15.49
C ASP A 167 16.66 4.24 -14.41
N ARG A 168 17.94 3.88 -14.37
CA ARG A 168 18.47 2.93 -13.38
C ARG A 168 18.53 3.51 -11.96
N THR A 169 18.38 4.81 -11.80
CA THR A 169 18.37 5.52 -10.52
C THR A 169 16.96 5.75 -9.98
N ASP A 170 15.94 5.27 -10.71
CA ASP A 170 14.55 5.38 -10.30
C ASP A 170 14.22 4.38 -9.19
N LEU A 171 14.36 4.86 -7.95
CA LEU A 171 14.01 4.14 -6.73
C LEU A 171 12.64 3.45 -6.82
N TYR A 172 11.61 4.21 -7.20
CA TYR A 172 10.23 3.71 -7.14
C TYR A 172 9.96 2.69 -8.24
N ALA A 173 10.59 2.82 -9.41
CA ALA A 173 10.51 1.77 -10.44
C ALA A 173 11.06 0.44 -9.94
N TRP A 174 12.22 0.44 -9.27
CA TRP A 174 12.81 -0.76 -8.67
C TRP A 174 11.93 -1.34 -7.55
N PHE A 175 11.40 -0.47 -6.68
CA PHE A 175 10.54 -0.90 -5.59
C PHE A 175 9.21 -1.48 -6.10
N ASN A 176 8.62 -0.85 -7.11
CA ASN A 176 7.39 -1.32 -7.76
C ASN A 176 7.61 -2.66 -8.46
N LEU A 177 8.75 -2.83 -9.14
CA LEU A 177 9.14 -4.10 -9.73
C LEU A 177 9.22 -5.21 -8.68
N GLY A 178 9.86 -4.92 -7.53
CA GLY A 178 9.92 -5.84 -6.39
C GLY A 178 8.54 -6.22 -5.86
N SER A 179 7.68 -5.21 -5.67
CA SER A 179 6.31 -5.39 -5.16
C SER A 179 5.45 -6.21 -6.11
N CYS A 180 5.60 -6.03 -7.43
CA CYS A 180 4.90 -6.84 -8.41
C CYS A 180 5.39 -8.29 -8.43
N TYR A 181 6.69 -8.51 -8.25
CA TYR A 181 7.21 -9.87 -8.11
C TYR A 181 6.71 -10.57 -6.83
N VAL A 182 6.55 -9.86 -5.71
CA VAL A 182 5.88 -10.40 -4.51
C VAL A 182 4.45 -10.82 -4.85
N GLY A 183 3.68 -9.96 -5.52
CA GLY A 183 2.30 -10.27 -5.95
C GLY A 183 2.19 -11.48 -6.87
N LEU A 184 3.27 -11.84 -7.57
CA LEU A 184 3.37 -13.03 -8.43
C LEU A 184 4.06 -14.23 -7.75
N GLY A 185 4.41 -14.13 -6.46
CA GLY A 185 5.11 -15.17 -5.71
C GLY A 185 6.58 -15.40 -6.14
N GLN A 186 7.18 -14.45 -6.86
CA GLN A 186 8.54 -14.52 -7.39
C GLN A 186 9.55 -13.89 -6.41
N TYR A 187 9.67 -14.45 -5.22
CA TYR A 187 10.35 -13.81 -4.08
C TYR A 187 11.85 -13.53 -4.28
N GLU A 188 12.61 -14.39 -4.96
CA GLU A 188 14.02 -14.09 -5.27
C GLU A 188 14.17 -12.89 -6.21
N SER A 189 13.35 -12.82 -7.26
CA SER A 189 13.32 -11.68 -8.18
C SER A 189 12.90 -10.40 -7.46
N ALA A 190 11.91 -10.51 -6.56
CA ALA A 190 11.46 -9.42 -5.73
C ALA A 190 12.60 -8.88 -4.85
N TRP A 191 13.32 -9.77 -4.17
CA TRP A 191 14.45 -9.42 -3.32
C TRP A 191 15.53 -8.64 -4.08
N LEU A 192 15.90 -9.10 -5.28
CA LEU A 192 16.90 -8.43 -6.10
C LEU A 192 16.47 -7.02 -6.49
N ALA A 193 15.21 -6.83 -6.91
CA ALA A 193 14.67 -5.51 -7.25
C ALA A 193 14.60 -4.58 -6.03
N PHE A 194 14.15 -5.07 -4.87
CA PHE A 194 14.16 -4.29 -3.63
C PHE A 194 15.58 -3.92 -3.19
N ASN A 195 16.57 -4.78 -3.42
CA ASN A 195 17.95 -4.48 -3.10
C ASN A 195 18.50 -3.32 -3.96
N GLU A 196 18.16 -3.27 -5.26
CA GLU A 196 18.49 -2.11 -6.09
C GLU A 196 17.82 -0.83 -5.58
N ALA A 197 16.54 -0.88 -5.21
CA ALA A 197 15.84 0.24 -4.59
C ALA A 197 16.55 0.71 -3.29
N ARG A 198 16.93 -0.23 -2.42
CA ARG A 198 17.65 0.06 -1.16
C ARG A 198 19.03 0.67 -1.37
N LYS A 199 19.77 0.26 -2.41
CA LYS A 199 21.07 0.85 -2.78
C LYS A 199 20.96 2.32 -3.19
N ILE A 200 19.86 2.68 -3.87
CA ILE A 200 19.56 4.06 -4.26
C ILE A 200 19.19 4.88 -3.01
N GLY A 201 18.39 4.30 -2.12
CA GLY A 201 18.03 4.87 -0.82
C GLY A 201 16.51 5.00 -0.66
N LEU A 202 15.95 4.28 0.31
CA LEU A 202 14.51 4.34 0.59
C LEU A 202 14.16 5.57 1.44
N PRO A 203 12.96 6.16 1.24
CA PRO A 203 12.36 7.02 2.24
C PRO A 203 12.32 6.34 3.61
N GLN A 204 12.58 7.11 4.66
CA GLN A 204 12.80 6.61 6.02
C GLN A 204 11.62 5.76 6.53
N ARG A 205 10.41 6.13 6.12
CA ARG A 205 9.16 5.47 6.51
C ARG A 205 8.61 4.50 5.47
N MET A 206 9.34 4.18 4.41
CA MET A 206 8.78 3.35 3.33
C MET A 206 8.26 2.00 3.83
N LEU A 207 9.02 1.33 4.71
CA LEU A 207 8.63 0.05 5.32
C LEU A 207 7.50 0.13 6.36
N ARG A 208 7.01 1.35 6.67
CA ARG A 208 5.77 1.53 7.45
C ARG A 208 4.53 1.28 6.60
N TYR A 209 4.61 1.50 5.30
CA TYR A 209 3.46 1.43 4.39
C TYR A 209 3.58 0.28 3.37
N GLN A 210 4.80 -0.17 3.07
CA GLN A 210 5.06 -1.16 2.02
C GLN A 210 5.94 -2.29 2.53
N PHE A 211 5.39 -3.51 2.55
CA PHE A 211 5.93 -4.64 3.32
C PHE A 211 6.60 -5.72 2.47
N GLY A 212 6.49 -5.61 1.14
CA GLY A 212 7.08 -6.57 0.19
C GLY A 212 8.54 -6.94 0.46
N PRO A 213 9.44 -6.03 0.91
CA PRO A 213 10.81 -6.39 1.25
C PRO A 213 10.91 -7.45 2.37
N PHE A 214 10.03 -7.40 3.38
CA PHE A 214 10.00 -8.40 4.45
C PHE A 214 9.52 -9.76 3.92
N GLU A 215 8.46 -9.76 3.12
CA GLU A 215 7.90 -10.97 2.50
C GLU A 215 8.94 -11.67 1.63
N ALA A 216 9.61 -10.90 0.76
CA ALA A 216 10.67 -11.41 -0.11
C ALA A 216 11.81 -12.01 0.72
N ALA A 217 12.30 -11.31 1.75
CA ALA A 217 13.39 -11.81 2.60
C ALA A 217 13.00 -13.11 3.34
N TYR A 218 11.79 -13.15 3.92
CA TYR A 218 11.30 -14.31 4.66
C TYR A 218 11.10 -15.52 3.74
N ALA A 219 10.40 -15.35 2.62
CA ALA A 219 10.11 -16.44 1.67
C ALA A 219 11.37 -16.99 1.01
N SER A 220 12.40 -16.16 0.84
CA SER A 220 13.72 -16.55 0.35
C SER A 220 14.65 -17.14 1.42
N GLY A 221 14.21 -17.30 2.66
CA GLY A 221 15.04 -17.85 3.73
C GLY A 221 16.19 -16.93 4.20
N ARG A 222 16.11 -15.64 3.90
CA ARG A 222 17.17 -14.65 4.16
C ARG A 222 17.04 -14.05 5.56
N ALA A 223 17.35 -14.86 6.58
CA ALA A 223 17.16 -14.45 7.99
C ALA A 223 17.96 -13.19 8.38
N GLN A 224 19.22 -13.08 7.94
CA GLN A 224 20.05 -11.90 8.25
C GLN A 224 19.50 -10.62 7.61
N ASP A 225 19.11 -10.71 6.34
CA ASP A 225 18.50 -9.60 5.61
C ASP A 225 17.17 -9.16 6.25
N LEU A 226 16.34 -10.12 6.67
CA LEU A 226 15.09 -9.84 7.39
C LEU A 226 15.37 -9.16 8.74
N GLN A 227 16.40 -9.60 9.48
CA GLN A 227 16.82 -8.98 10.73
C GLN A 227 17.22 -7.51 10.53
N GLU A 228 17.94 -7.18 9.45
CA GLU A 228 18.29 -5.80 9.12
C GLU A 228 17.06 -4.95 8.81
N LEU A 229 16.13 -5.46 8.00
CA LEU A 229 14.88 -4.75 7.67
C LEU A 229 14.04 -4.50 8.92
N VAL A 230 13.88 -5.50 9.79
CA VAL A 230 13.12 -5.38 11.04
C VAL A 230 13.78 -4.34 11.96
N ASN A 231 15.10 -4.40 12.13
CA ASN A 231 15.82 -3.43 12.96
C ASN A 231 15.68 -2.00 12.44
N TYR A 232 15.75 -1.83 11.11
CA TYR A 232 15.54 -0.54 10.47
C TYR A 232 14.11 -0.02 10.72
N ALA A 233 13.10 -0.85 10.45
CA ALA A 233 11.70 -0.47 10.62
C ALA A 233 11.35 -0.13 12.08
N MET A 234 11.84 -0.93 13.03
CA MET A 234 11.66 -0.69 14.47
C MET A 234 12.39 0.57 14.95
N LYS A 235 13.52 0.94 14.34
CA LYS A 235 14.20 2.21 14.65
C LYS A 235 13.37 3.42 14.20
N THR A 236 12.74 3.34 13.03
CA THR A 236 11.93 4.44 12.49
C THR A 236 10.51 4.50 13.07
N THR A 237 9.90 3.34 13.31
CA THR A 237 8.53 3.20 13.83
C THR A 237 8.47 2.06 14.85
N PRO A 238 8.90 2.29 16.10
CA PRO A 238 9.03 1.23 17.11
C PRO A 238 7.71 0.52 17.47
N ASN A 239 6.58 1.18 17.21
CA ASN A 239 5.25 0.67 17.50
C ASN A 239 4.50 0.16 16.26
N SER A 240 5.19 -0.07 15.14
CA SER A 240 4.59 -0.66 13.95
C SER A 240 4.25 -2.13 14.22
N GLU A 241 2.97 -2.44 14.17
CA GLU A 241 2.41 -3.79 14.24
C GLU A 241 3.03 -4.71 13.17
N GLU A 242 3.25 -4.18 11.97
CA GLU A 242 3.85 -4.92 10.88
C GLU A 242 5.32 -5.28 11.17
N ALA A 243 6.12 -4.32 11.66
CA ALA A 243 7.51 -4.59 12.03
C ALA A 243 7.62 -5.61 13.18
N LEU A 244 6.71 -5.54 14.16
CA LEU A 244 6.61 -6.52 15.25
C LEU A 244 6.20 -7.90 14.73
N PHE A 245 5.28 -7.97 13.77
CA PHE A 245 4.92 -9.24 13.13
C PHE A 245 6.10 -9.86 12.38
N TRP A 246 6.83 -9.09 11.58
CA TRP A 246 8.01 -9.60 10.88
C TRP A 246 9.15 -9.98 11.83
N GLN A 247 9.30 -9.29 12.96
CA GLN A 247 10.20 -9.74 14.03
C GLN A 247 9.79 -11.11 14.57
N GLY A 248 8.49 -11.34 14.79
CA GLY A 248 7.99 -12.65 15.20
C GLY A 248 8.30 -13.73 14.17
N LYS A 249 8.10 -13.43 12.88
CA LYS A 249 8.43 -14.32 11.77
C LYS A 249 9.92 -14.64 11.70
N LEU A 250 10.78 -13.65 11.91
CA LEU A 250 12.22 -13.83 12.00
C LEU A 250 12.61 -14.80 13.13
N TYR A 251 12.05 -14.62 14.33
CA TYR A 251 12.30 -15.54 15.44
C TYR A 251 11.86 -16.97 15.13
N LEU A 252 10.83 -17.19 14.32
CA LEU A 252 10.48 -18.53 13.85
C LEU A 252 11.53 -19.11 12.90
N MET A 253 12.11 -18.32 11.99
CA MET A 253 13.23 -18.76 11.14
C MET A 253 14.42 -19.18 12.00
N GLU A 254 14.65 -18.49 13.11
CA GLU A 254 15.73 -18.76 14.06
C GLU A 254 15.40 -19.87 15.08
N LYS A 255 14.25 -20.53 14.96
CA LYS A 255 13.78 -21.59 15.88
C LYS A 255 13.63 -21.10 17.33
N GLN A 256 13.16 -19.87 17.50
CA GLN A 256 12.95 -19.19 18.78
C GLN A 256 11.45 -18.90 19.02
N PRO A 257 10.58 -19.92 19.20
CA PRO A 257 9.13 -19.74 19.25
C PRO A 257 8.63 -18.91 20.44
N ALA A 258 9.35 -18.92 21.57
CA ALA A 258 8.99 -18.10 22.73
C ALA A 258 9.12 -16.60 22.44
N PHE A 259 10.19 -16.20 21.74
CA PHE A 259 10.39 -14.81 21.31
C PHE A 259 9.41 -14.43 20.20
N ALA A 260 9.15 -15.34 19.25
CA ALA A 260 8.13 -15.13 18.22
C ALA A 260 6.75 -14.84 18.82
N ARG A 261 6.32 -15.66 19.81
CA ARG A 261 5.07 -15.47 20.53
C ARG A 261 4.98 -14.08 21.17
N LYS A 262 6.07 -13.62 21.79
CA LYS A 262 6.13 -12.28 22.40
C LYS A 262 5.91 -11.19 21.35
N SER A 263 6.65 -11.24 20.24
CA SER A 263 6.51 -10.24 19.16
C SER A 263 5.12 -10.21 18.54
N PHE A 264 4.47 -11.36 18.33
CA PHE A 264 3.10 -11.38 17.81
C PHE A 264 2.06 -10.84 18.81
N LEU A 265 2.24 -11.07 20.12
CA LEU A 265 1.40 -10.46 21.14
C LEU A 265 1.59 -8.93 21.20
N GLU A 266 2.83 -8.46 21.03
CA GLU A 266 3.12 -7.02 20.91
C GLU A 266 2.49 -6.42 19.65
N ALA A 267 2.53 -7.12 18.51
CA ALA A 267 1.85 -6.70 17.28
C ALA A 267 0.33 -6.58 17.47
N LEU A 268 -0.32 -7.54 18.14
CA LEU A 268 -1.75 -7.47 18.50
C LEU A 268 -2.06 -6.37 19.52
N SER A 269 -1.11 -6.07 20.40
CA SER A 269 -1.24 -4.93 21.30
C SER A 269 -1.15 -3.60 20.52
N ALA A 270 -0.26 -3.48 19.54
CA ALA A 270 -0.17 -2.31 18.68
C ALA A 270 -1.45 -2.13 17.83
N ARG A 271 -1.94 -3.21 17.20
CA ARG A 271 -3.17 -3.24 16.42
C ARG A 271 -4.07 -4.42 16.83
N PRO A 272 -5.07 -4.17 17.70
CA PRO A 272 -6.08 -5.17 18.01
C PRO A 272 -6.79 -5.65 16.75
N GLY A 273 -6.96 -6.97 16.60
CA GLY A 273 -7.59 -7.55 15.41
C GLY A 273 -6.65 -7.78 14.23
N TYR A 274 -5.34 -7.60 14.39
CA TYR A 274 -4.37 -7.90 13.34
C TYR A 274 -4.33 -9.41 13.01
N ALA A 275 -5.07 -9.79 11.96
CA ALA A 275 -5.37 -11.18 11.63
C ALA A 275 -4.11 -12.03 11.37
N GLN A 276 -3.08 -11.46 10.74
CA GLN A 276 -1.83 -12.19 10.47
C GLN A 276 -1.09 -12.56 11.76
N ALA A 277 -0.97 -11.63 12.71
CA ALA A 277 -0.37 -11.91 14.02
C ALA A 277 -1.19 -12.91 14.84
N GLN A 278 -2.53 -12.82 14.80
CA GLN A 278 -3.40 -13.79 15.47
C GLN A 278 -3.27 -15.20 14.89
N SER A 279 -3.25 -15.32 13.56
CA SER A 279 -3.05 -16.59 12.86
C SER A 279 -1.68 -17.19 13.19
N ALA A 280 -0.63 -16.36 13.18
CA ALA A 280 0.72 -16.79 13.55
C ALA A 280 0.83 -17.23 15.01
N LEU A 281 0.09 -16.63 15.95
CA LEU A 281 0.05 -17.11 17.34
C LEU A 281 -0.66 -18.45 17.48
N ASN A 282 -1.76 -18.64 16.76
CA ASN A 282 -2.53 -19.88 16.81
C ASN A 282 -1.71 -21.08 16.28
N SER A 283 -0.80 -20.85 15.32
CA SER A 283 0.07 -21.91 14.80
C SER A 283 1.27 -22.26 15.69
N LEU A 284 1.51 -21.52 16.79
CA LEU A 284 2.53 -21.84 17.80
C LEU A 284 2.00 -22.67 18.98
N GLN A 285 0.68 -22.90 19.03
CA GLN A 285 0.02 -23.72 20.05
C GLN A 285 0.09 -25.20 19.69
#